data_AF-A0A7K1VTU2-F1
#
_entry.id   AF-A0A7K1VTU2-F1
#
_cell.length_a   1.000
_cell.length_b   1.000
_cell.length_c   1.000
_cell.angle_alpha   90.00
_cell.angle_beta   90.00
_cell.angle_gamma   90.00
#
_symmetry.space_group_name_H-M   'P 1'
#
loop_
_entity.id
_entity.type
_entity.pdbx_description
1 polymer ?
#
loop_
_entity_poly.entity_id
_entity_poly.type
_entity_poly.pdbx_seq_one_letter_code
_entity_poly.pdbx_strand_id
1 'polypeptide(L)'
;MADVARPSFEPVLLDLADSSDYYILTEALSEFISVAEHNADNEDVSERYEGRDPSENPRANSLRAQAERARVILADVERQLDANSAARRPSP
;
A
#
# COMPACT_ATOMS: atom_id res chain seq x y z
N MET A 1 28.14 22.74 -13.00
CA MET A 1 26.80 22.11 -12.94
C MET A 1 26.46 21.98 -11.47
N ALA A 2 25.42 22.66 -10.99
CA ALA A 2 24.97 22.51 -9.62
C ALA A 2 24.29 21.14 -9.49
N ASP A 3 24.82 20.32 -8.58
CA ASP A 3 24.20 19.08 -8.14
C ASP A 3 22.90 19.45 -7.43
N VAL A 4 21.77 19.30 -8.11
CA VAL A 4 20.45 19.52 -7.52
C VAL A 4 20.23 18.36 -6.58
N ALA A 5 20.65 18.53 -5.32
CA ALA A 5 20.32 17.61 -4.24
C ALA A 5 18.81 17.39 -4.28
N ARG A 6 18.40 16.21 -4.74
CA ARG A 6 17.01 15.78 -4.64
C ARG A 6 16.65 15.90 -3.16
N PRO A 7 15.53 16.55 -2.79
CA PRO A 7 15.12 16.56 -1.40
C PRO A 7 15.08 15.11 -0.94
N SER A 8 15.91 14.77 0.06
CA SER A 8 15.85 13.47 0.70
C SER A 8 14.45 13.38 1.27
N PHE A 9 13.62 12.49 0.74
CA PHE A 9 12.32 12.21 1.31
C PHE A 9 12.56 11.74 2.73
N GLU A 10 12.27 12.62 3.68
CA GLU A 10 12.37 12.31 5.10
C GLU A 10 11.04 11.63 5.46
N PRO A 11 11.05 10.32 5.78
CA PRO A 11 9.83 9.60 6.08
C PRO A 11 9.15 10.26 7.28
N VAL A 12 7.99 10.86 7.04
CA VAL A 12 7.15 11.41 8.10
C VAL A 12 6.56 10.23 8.84
N LEU A 13 6.92 10.09 10.12
CA LEU A 13 6.23 9.16 11.01
C LEU A 13 4.77 9.57 11.06
N LEU A 14 3.89 8.64 10.72
CA LEU A 14 2.45 8.78 10.94
C LEU A 14 2.23 9.03 12.43
N ASP A 15 1.96 10.28 12.79
CA ASP A 15 1.60 10.69 14.16
C ASP A 15 0.12 10.38 14.38
N LEU A 16 -0.19 9.10 14.48
CA LEU A 16 -1.52 8.64 14.84
C LEU A 16 -1.70 8.79 16.35
N ALA A 17 -2.84 9.36 16.74
CA ALA A 17 -3.10 9.76 18.11
C ALA A 17 -3.16 8.56 19.07
N ASP A 18 -3.63 7.40 18.58
CA ASP A 18 -3.71 6.14 19.34
C ASP A 18 -3.03 4.98 18.59
N SER A 19 -2.48 4.02 19.33
CA SER A 19 -2.05 2.72 18.81
C SER A 19 -3.15 1.97 18.03
N SER A 20 -4.41 2.22 18.37
CA SER A 20 -5.60 1.62 17.75
C SER A 20 -5.83 2.16 16.33
N ASP A 21 -5.40 3.39 16.04
CA ASP A 21 -5.54 3.99 14.72
C ASP A 21 -4.65 3.29 13.68
N TYR A 22 -3.48 2.81 14.13
CA TYR A 22 -2.61 2.02 13.29
C TYR A 22 -3.26 0.70 12.89
N TYR A 23 -3.94 0.03 13.82
CA TYR A 23 -4.69 -1.20 13.52
C TYR A 23 -5.77 -0.93 12.47
N ILE A 24 -6.54 0.15 12.64
CA ILE A 24 -7.56 0.54 11.65
C ILE A 24 -6.93 0.78 10.28
N LEU A 25 -5.80 1.47 10.23
CA LEU A 25 -5.10 1.76 8.97
C LEU A 25 -4.56 0.49 8.29
N THR A 26 -3.93 -0.41 9.04
CA THR A 26 -3.40 -1.67 8.48
C THR A 26 -4.51 -2.60 7.99
N GLU A 27 -5.63 -2.66 8.70
CA GLU A 27 -6.82 -3.42 8.27
C GLU A 27 -7.43 -2.79 7.01
N ALA A 28 -7.59 -1.47 6.98
CA ALA A 28 -8.13 -0.78 5.80
C ALA A 28 -7.26 -0.96 4.55
N LEU A 29 -5.94 -0.93 4.71
CA LEU A 29 -5.01 -1.20 3.61
C LEU A 29 -5.08 -2.66 3.14
N SER A 30 -5.17 -3.60 4.07
CA SER A 30 -5.28 -5.04 3.76
C SER A 30 -6.58 -5.36 3.03
N GLU A 31 -7.70 -4.78 3.48
CA GLU A 31 -8.99 -4.89 2.81
C GLU A 31 -8.94 -4.27 1.41
N PHE A 32 -8.37 -3.06 1.27
CA PHE A 32 -8.22 -2.41 -0.02
C PHE A 32 -7.41 -3.25 -1.01
N ILE A 33 -6.30 -3.85 -0.58
CA ILE A 33 -5.48 -4.76 -1.40
C ILE A 33 -6.35 -5.92 -1.90
N SER A 34 -7.05 -6.60 -0.98
CA SER A 34 -7.89 -7.75 -1.30
C SER A 34 -9.00 -7.40 -2.30
N VAL A 35 -9.68 -6.28 -2.08
CA VAL A 35 -10.75 -5.80 -2.97
C VAL A 35 -10.19 -5.39 -4.34
N ALA A 36 -9.04 -4.72 -4.40
CA ALA A 36 -8.43 -4.32 -5.66
C ALA A 36 -8.01 -5.53 -6.50
N GLU A 37 -7.43 -6.55 -5.88
CA GLU A 37 -7.05 -7.80 -6.55
C GLU A 37 -8.28 -8.55 -7.06
N HIS A 38 -9.28 -8.74 -6.19
CA HIS A 38 -10.52 -9.40 -6.57
C HIS A 38 -11.21 -8.68 -7.75
N ASN A 39 -11.24 -7.35 -7.73
CA ASN A 39 -11.80 -6.58 -8.83
C ASN A 39 -10.97 -6.72 -10.11
N ALA A 40 -9.64 -6.76 -10.03
CA ALA A 40 -8.79 -6.99 -11.20
C ALA A 40 -9.06 -8.37 -11.82
N ASP A 41 -9.26 -9.39 -10.99
CA ASP A 41 -9.59 -10.75 -11.44
C ASP A 41 -10.98 -10.80 -12.10
N ASN A 42 -11.97 -10.07 -11.56
CA ASN A 42 -13.29 -9.96 -12.17
C ASN A 42 -13.24 -9.31 -13.56
N GLU A 43 -12.42 -8.27 -13.72
CA GLU A 43 -12.20 -7.59 -15.00
C GLU A 43 -11.54 -8.54 -16.03
N ASP A 44 -10.53 -9.30 -15.62
CA ASP A 44 -9.90 -10.33 -16.46
C ASP A 44 -10.90 -11.41 -16.88
N VAL A 45 -11.78 -11.85 -15.98
CA VAL A 45 -12.84 -12.82 -16.29
C VAL A 45 -13.81 -12.26 -17.33
N SER A 46 -14.17 -10.97 -17.24
CA SER A 46 -15.02 -10.30 -18.22
C SER A 46 -14.36 -10.26 -19.60
N GLU A 47 -13.07 -9.91 -19.69
CA GLU A 47 -12.34 -9.89 -20.96
C GLU A 47 -12.28 -11.26 -21.63
N ARG A 48 -11.99 -12.31 -20.84
CA ARG A 48 -11.99 -13.70 -21.34
C ARG A 48 -13.36 -14.11 -21.86
N TYR A 49 -14.44 -13.70 -21.18
CA TYR A 49 -15.81 -13.99 -21.62
C TYR A 49 -16.14 -13.29 -22.96
N GLU A 50 -15.61 -12.10 -23.18
CA GLU A 50 -15.76 -11.34 -24.43
C GLU A 50 -14.75 -11.77 -25.53
N GLY A 51 -13.87 -12.73 -25.26
CA GLY A 51 -12.86 -13.21 -26.20
C GLY A 51 -11.70 -12.24 -26.44
N ARG A 52 -11.49 -11.29 -25.52
CA ARG A 52 -10.40 -10.31 -25.55
C ARG A 52 -9.23 -10.76 -24.67
N ASP A 53 -8.05 -10.18 -24.89
CA ASP A 53 -6.86 -10.48 -24.09
C ASP A 53 -6.94 -9.74 -22.73
N PRO A 54 -7.05 -10.45 -21.59
CA PRO A 54 -7.10 -9.83 -20.27
C PRO A 54 -5.82 -9.07 -19.88
N SER A 55 -4.67 -9.42 -20.48
CA SER A 55 -3.39 -8.76 -20.17
C SER A 55 -3.35 -7.30 -20.62
N GLU A 56 -4.15 -6.95 -21.64
CA GLU A 56 -4.27 -5.58 -22.16
C GLU A 56 -5.34 -4.77 -21.43
N ASN A 57 -6.06 -5.35 -20.45
CA ASN A 57 -7.12 -4.65 -19.74
C ASN A 57 -6.56 -3.50 -18.88
N PRO A 58 -6.80 -2.22 -19.26
CA PRO A 58 -6.23 -1.09 -18.55
C PRO A 58 -6.78 -0.95 -17.13
N ARG A 59 -8.02 -1.41 -16.90
CA ARG A 59 -8.69 -1.32 -15.60
C ARG A 59 -8.14 -2.37 -14.64
N ALA A 60 -8.02 -3.63 -15.07
CA ALA A 60 -7.40 -4.68 -14.27
C ALA A 60 -5.94 -4.34 -13.92
N ASN A 61 -5.18 -3.84 -14.90
CA ASN A 61 -3.79 -3.41 -14.69
C ASN A 61 -3.67 -2.24 -13.70
N SER A 62 -4.57 -1.25 -13.78
CA SER A 62 -4.63 -0.15 -12.81
C SER A 62 -4.93 -0.64 -11.40
N LEU A 63 -5.87 -1.58 -11.24
CA LEU A 63 -6.22 -2.15 -9.94
C LEU A 63 -5.06 -2.93 -9.32
N ARG A 64 -4.35 -3.75 -10.11
CA ARG A 64 -3.11 -4.43 -9.67
C ARG A 64 -2.03 -3.44 -9.22
N ALA A 65 -1.84 -2.37 -9.98
CA ALA A 65 -0.88 -1.32 -9.62
C ALA A 65 -1.28 -0.57 -8.34
N GLN A 66 -2.59 -0.42 -8.07
CA GLN A 66 -3.09 0.15 -6.81
C GLN A 66 -2.85 -0.79 -5.63
N ALA A 67 -3.14 -2.09 -5.79
CA ALA A 67 -2.86 -3.11 -4.77
C ALA A 67 -1.37 -3.14 -4.42
N GLU A 68 -0.49 -3.08 -5.42
CA GLU A 68 0.94 -3.07 -5.20
C GLU A 68 1.41 -1.82 -4.44
N ARG A 69 0.91 -0.64 -4.81
CA ARG A 69 1.19 0.59 -4.04
C ARG A 69 0.69 0.49 -2.60
N ALA A 70 -0.48 -0.09 -2.38
CA ALA A 70 -1.02 -0.28 -1.04
C ALA A 70 -0.17 -1.24 -0.20
N ARG A 71 0.41 -2.30 -0.78
CA ARG A 71 1.39 -3.16 -0.07
C ARG A 71 2.63 -2.41 0.37
N VAL A 72 3.16 -1.55 -0.50
CA VAL A 72 4.34 -0.73 -0.16
C VAL A 72 4.00 0.22 1.00
N ILE A 73 2.81 0.84 0.97
CA ILE A 73 2.34 1.70 2.06
C ILE A 73 2.16 0.90 3.35
N LEU A 74 1.51 -0.26 3.29
CA LEU A 74 1.31 -1.14 4.45
C LEU A 74 2.64 -1.52 5.10
N ALA A 75 3.61 -1.97 4.32
CA ALA A 75 4.94 -2.32 4.82
C ALA A 75 5.68 -1.13 5.43
N ASP A 76 5.45 0.09 4.93
CA ASP A 76 6.01 1.30 5.53
C ASP A 76 5.33 1.62 6.88
N VAL A 77 3.99 1.54 6.94
CA VAL A 77 3.22 1.73 8.18
C VAL A 77 3.65 0.74 9.27
N GLU A 78 3.79 -0.55 8.92
CA GLU A 78 4.26 -1.59 9.83
C GLU A 78 5.68 -1.32 10.33
N ARG A 79 6.58 -0.84 9.46
CA ARG A 79 7.94 -0.46 9.86
C ARG A 79 7.94 0.73 10.83
N GLN A 80 7.08 1.73 10.60
CA GLN A 80 6.95 2.89 11.47
C GLN A 80 6.39 2.50 12.84
N LEU A 81 5.43 1.57 12.90
CA LEU A 81 4.92 0.97 14.13
C LEU A 81 6.04 0.32 14.95
N ASP A 82 6.84 -0.53 14.30
CA ASP A 82 7.97 -1.21 14.96
C ASP A 82 8.98 -0.21 15.52
N ALA A 83 9.34 0.82 14.74
CA ALA A 83 10.25 1.88 15.17
C ALA A 83 9.70 2.68 16.36
N ASN A 84 8.42 3.06 16.32
CA ASN A 84 7.74 3.78 17.40
C ASN A 84 7.61 2.92 18.67
N SER A 85 7.34 1.63 18.52
CA SER A 85 7.26 0.69 19.65
C SER A 85 8.63 0.51 20.32
N ALA A 86 9.71 0.43 19.55
CA ALA A 86 11.08 0.31 20.04
C ALA A 86 11.51 1.57 20.81
N ALA A 87 11.17 2.77 20.31
CA ALA A 87 11.47 4.04 20.97
C ALA A 87 10.71 4.22 22.31
N ARG A 88 9.54 3.59 22.46
CA ARG A 88 8.72 3.64 23.68
C ARG A 88 9.09 2.57 24.72
N ARG A 89 9.92 1.58 24.40
CA ARG A 89 10.39 0.61 25.39
C ARG A 89 11.45 1.26 26.29
N PRO A 90 11.28 1.24 27.63
CA PRO A 90 12.32 1.70 28.53
C PRO A 90 13.57 0.83 28.32
N SER A 91 14.72 1.48 28.12
CA SER A 91 16.01 0.79 28.15
C SER A 91 16.23 0.19 29.55
N PRO A 92 16.81 -1.02 29.65
CA PRO A 92 17.08 -1.66 30.94
C PRO A 92 18.05 -0.86 31.81
#